data_AF-A0A917TIS7-F1
#
_entry.id   AF-A0A917TIS7-F1
#
_cell.length_a   1.000
_cell.length_b   1.000
_cell.length_c   1.000
_cell.angle_alpha   90.00
_cell.angle_beta   90.00
_cell.angle_gamma   90.00
#
_symmetry.space_group_name_H-M   'P 1'
#
loop_
_entity.id
_entity.type
_entity.pdbx_description
1 polymer ?
#
loop_
_entity_poly.entity_id
_entity_poly.type
_entity_poly.pdbx_seq_one_letter_code
_entity_poly.pdbx_strand_id
1 'polypeptide(L)'
;MRARRFGGAGRPRTPTVASEGVGEMRKSPELKWVLRPAGGDLAEHAGKEIYAFGDTDPAGRVEVTLTDGTRVRVRRSELIPC
;
A
#
# COMPACT_ATOMS: atom_id res chain seq x y z
N MET A 1 -52.97 29.79 -28.51
CA MET A 1 -51.81 29.56 -27.62
C MET A 1 -51.44 28.08 -27.62
N ARG A 2 -50.12 27.78 -27.75
CA ARG A 2 -49.35 26.56 -27.36
C ARG A 2 -49.81 25.20 -27.95
N ALA A 3 -49.11 24.65 -28.95
CA ALA A 3 -47.77 24.03 -28.99
C ALA A 3 -47.79 22.52 -28.72
N ARG A 4 -47.69 21.72 -29.79
CA ARG A 4 -47.33 20.30 -29.81
C ARG A 4 -45.85 20.14 -29.46
N ARG A 5 -45.49 19.18 -28.62
CA ARG A 5 -44.11 18.68 -28.50
C ARG A 5 -44.04 17.20 -28.86
N PHE A 6 -43.27 16.92 -29.91
CA PHE A 6 -42.71 15.62 -30.25
C PHE A 6 -41.40 15.41 -29.47
N GLY A 7 -41.06 14.13 -29.21
CA GLY A 7 -39.78 13.65 -28.69
C GLY A 7 -40.03 12.47 -27.75
N GLY A 8 -39.81 11.20 -28.08
CA GLY A 8 -38.86 10.61 -29.02
C GLY A 8 -37.61 10.16 -28.26
N ALA A 9 -37.38 8.84 -28.26
CA ALA A 9 -36.16 8.10 -27.89
C ALA A 9 -35.98 7.62 -26.43
N GLY A 10 -36.10 6.29 -26.27
CA GLY A 10 -34.99 5.45 -25.82
C GLY A 10 -34.64 5.43 -24.34
N ARG A 11 -34.98 4.34 -23.65
CA ARG A 11 -34.24 3.92 -22.45
C ARG A 11 -32.78 3.65 -22.86
N PRO A 12 -31.80 4.11 -22.08
CA PRO A 12 -30.99 3.10 -21.43
C PRO A 12 -30.79 3.35 -19.94
N ARG A 13 -30.58 2.21 -19.27
CA ARG A 13 -30.20 2.01 -17.87
C ARG A 13 -29.28 3.12 -17.37
N THR A 14 -29.59 3.64 -16.19
CA THR A 14 -28.68 4.40 -15.34
C THR A 14 -27.34 3.66 -15.32
N PRO A 15 -26.23 4.22 -15.84
CA PRO A 15 -24.94 3.67 -15.51
C PRO A 15 -24.79 3.86 -14.00
N THR A 16 -24.61 2.74 -13.31
CA THR A 16 -24.04 2.75 -11.97
C THR A 16 -22.74 3.55 -12.09
N VAL A 17 -22.72 4.78 -11.57
CA VAL A 17 -21.45 5.44 -11.33
C VAL A 17 -20.95 4.83 -10.04
N ALA A 18 -20.37 3.63 -10.19
CA ALA A 18 -19.30 3.20 -9.32
C ALA A 18 -18.19 4.22 -9.57
N SER A 19 -18.14 5.28 -8.77
CA SER A 19 -16.92 6.08 -8.68
C SER A 19 -15.90 5.21 -7.97
N GLU A 20 -15.17 4.49 -8.79
CA GLU A 20 -13.84 3.98 -8.57
C GLU A 20 -12.98 5.10 -7.98
N GLY A 21 -12.97 5.14 -6.65
CA GLY A 21 -11.90 5.71 -5.86
C GLY A 21 -11.16 4.55 -5.21
N VAL A 22 -10.78 3.54 -6.00
CA VAL A 22 -9.65 2.70 -5.61
C VAL A 22 -8.52 3.70 -5.54
N GLY A 23 -8.20 4.13 -4.32
CA GLY A 23 -7.11 5.06 -4.09
C GLY A 23 -5.97 4.50 -4.91
N GLU A 24 -5.57 5.26 -5.92
CA GLU A 24 -4.28 5.09 -6.54
C GLU A 24 -3.34 5.27 -5.36
N MET A 25 -3.10 4.17 -4.65
CA MET A 25 -2.10 4.00 -3.64
C MET A 25 -0.87 4.15 -4.50
N ARG A 26 -0.49 5.42 -4.68
CA ARG A 26 0.56 5.85 -5.56
C ARG A 26 1.66 4.90 -5.21
N LYS A 27 1.94 3.97 -6.14
CA LYS A 27 3.00 2.99 -6.04
C LYS A 27 4.21 3.90 -5.95
N SER A 28 4.50 4.31 -4.71
CA SER A 28 5.59 5.19 -4.38
C SER A 28 6.77 4.44 -4.95
N PRO A 29 7.56 5.10 -5.82
CA PRO A 29 8.56 4.45 -6.66
C PRO A 29 9.24 3.41 -5.81
N GLU A 30 9.09 2.12 -6.16
CA GLU A 30 9.23 0.99 -5.23
C GLU A 30 10.46 1.15 -4.34
N LEU A 31 10.28 1.83 -3.20
CA LEU A 31 11.38 2.19 -2.33
C LEU A 31 11.78 0.86 -1.75
N LYS A 32 12.91 0.34 -2.19
CA LYS A 32 13.39 -0.94 -1.72
C LYS A 32 13.95 -0.68 -0.35
N TRP A 33 13.35 -1.30 0.66
CA TRP A 33 13.84 -1.15 2.02
C TRP A 33 14.71 -2.35 2.35
N VAL A 34 15.85 -2.10 2.97
CA VAL A 34 16.77 -3.13 3.41
C VAL A 34 16.85 -3.09 4.93
N LEU A 35 16.79 -4.26 5.55
CA LEU A 35 16.99 -4.38 6.98
C LEU A 35 18.48 -4.24 7.32
N ARG A 36 18.82 -3.26 8.15
CA ARG A 36 20.17 -3.04 8.68
C ARG A 36 20.13 -3.00 10.21
N PRO A 37 20.18 -4.17 10.88
CA PRO A 37 20.15 -4.24 12.33
C PRO A 37 21.45 -3.67 12.90
N ALA A 38 21.37 -3.02 14.06
CA ALA A 38 22.55 -2.49 14.74
C ALA A 38 23.40 -3.58 15.43
N GLY A 39 22.86 -4.79 15.56
CA GLY A 39 23.51 -5.97 16.17
C GLY A 39 22.49 -6.94 16.77
N GLY A 40 22.95 -8.08 17.29
CA GLY A 40 22.11 -9.09 17.96
C GLY A 40 21.55 -10.17 17.03
N ASP A 41 20.48 -10.84 17.48
CA ASP A 41 19.83 -11.99 16.80
C ASP A 41 19.30 -11.68 15.38
N LEU A 42 19.21 -10.40 15.01
CA LEU A 42 18.78 -9.98 13.67
C LEU A 42 19.93 -9.86 12.67
N ALA A 43 21.19 -9.99 13.11
CA ALA A 43 22.38 -9.83 12.27
C ALA A 43 22.40 -10.82 11.09
N GLU A 44 21.82 -12.02 11.26
CA GLU A 44 21.65 -13.01 10.18
C GLU A 44 20.70 -12.56 9.06
N HIS A 45 19.90 -11.53 9.32
CA HIS A 45 18.97 -10.93 8.36
C HIS A 45 19.44 -9.56 7.88
N ALA A 46 20.63 -9.12 8.27
CA ALA A 46 21.23 -7.88 7.79
C ALA A 46 21.42 -7.93 6.27
N GLY A 47 21.00 -6.86 5.58
CA GLY A 47 21.07 -6.77 4.13
C GLY A 47 19.91 -7.46 3.39
N LYS A 48 18.99 -8.15 4.09
CA LYS A 48 17.79 -8.69 3.46
C LYS A 48 16.82 -7.57 3.08
N GLU A 49 16.29 -7.66 1.86
CA GLU A 49 15.22 -6.77 1.39
C GLU A 49 13.92 -7.04 2.16
N ILE A 50 13.18 -5.96 2.35
CA ILE A 50 11.89 -5.96 3.03
C ILE A 50 10.82 -6.07 1.96
N TYR A 51 10.02 -7.11 2.09
CA TYR A 51 8.88 -7.37 1.23
C TYR A 51 7.65 -6.55 1.66
N ALA A 52 7.39 -6.46 2.97
CA ALA A 52 6.23 -5.76 3.49
C ALA A 52 6.47 -5.15 4.87
N PHE A 53 5.76 -4.07 5.16
CA PHE A 53 5.62 -3.48 6.49
C PHE A 53 4.30 -3.93 7.11
N GLY A 54 4.36 -4.37 8.35
CA GLY A 54 3.20 -4.68 9.19
C GLY A 54 2.92 -3.56 10.19
N ASP A 55 2.24 -3.92 11.27
CA ASP A 55 1.88 -3.01 12.34
C ASP A 55 3.09 -2.49 13.13
N THR A 56 2.89 -1.30 13.71
CA THR A 56 3.87 -0.70 14.63
C THR A 56 3.42 -0.96 16.06
N ASP A 57 4.29 -1.59 16.84
CA ASP A 57 4.11 -1.82 18.26
C ASP A 57 4.09 -0.49 19.03
N PRO A 58 3.36 -0.38 20.16
CA PRO A 58 3.36 0.82 21.01
C PRO A 58 4.75 1.26 21.49
N ALA A 59 5.76 0.36 21.51
CA ALA A 59 7.15 0.72 21.76
C ALA A 59 7.87 1.35 20.55
N GLY A 60 7.16 1.64 19.45
CA GLY A 60 7.70 2.25 18.23
C GLY A 60 8.51 1.30 17.34
N ARG A 61 8.33 -0.02 17.51
CA ARG A 61 8.96 -1.04 16.66
C ARG A 61 8.02 -1.41 15.51
N VAL A 62 8.54 -1.43 14.30
CA VAL A 62 7.78 -1.79 13.10
C VAL A 62 7.99 -3.27 12.83
N GLU A 63 6.90 -4.01 12.66
CA GLU A 63 6.99 -5.37 12.14
C GLU A 63 7.30 -5.30 10.63
N VAL A 64 8.31 -6.03 10.19
CA VAL A 64 8.69 -6.11 8.79
C VAL A 64 8.76 -7.57 8.37
N THR A 65 8.23 -7.84 7.18
CA THR A 65 8.34 -9.13 6.52
C THR A 65 9.45 -9.03 5.49
N LEU A 66 10.47 -9.87 5.64
CA LEU A 66 11.58 -9.98 4.70
C LEU A 66 11.15 -10.75 3.46
N THR A 67 11.92 -10.66 2.38
CA THR A 67 11.67 -11.42 1.13
C THR A 67 11.67 -12.94 1.33
N ASP A 68 12.33 -13.42 2.38
CA ASP A 68 12.37 -14.83 2.81
C ASP A 68 11.09 -15.28 3.54
N GLY A 69 10.14 -14.36 3.77
CA GLY A 69 8.91 -14.59 4.53
C GLY A 69 9.07 -14.48 6.05
N THR A 70 10.30 -14.32 6.55
CA THR A 70 10.57 -14.08 7.97
C THR A 70 9.98 -12.76 8.44
N ARG A 71 9.28 -12.78 9.58
CA ARG A 71 8.75 -11.57 10.22
C ARG A 71 9.62 -11.19 11.39
N VAL A 72 10.09 -9.96 11.39
CA VAL A 72 10.95 -9.42 12.45
C VAL A 72 10.47 -8.05 12.89
N ARG A 73 10.66 -7.73 14.17
CA ARG A 73 10.29 -6.43 14.73
C ARG A 73 11.53 -5.59 14.91
N VAL A 74 11.56 -4.45 14.21
CA VAL A 74 12.78 -3.65 14.07
C VAL A 74 12.45 -2.19 14.30
N ARG A 75 13.45 -1.40 14.71
CA ARG A 75 13.24 0.04 14.83
C ARG A 75 13.28 0.66 13.44
N ARG A 76 12.54 1.76 13.28
CA ARG A 76 12.57 2.52 12.01
C ARG A 76 13.97 3.01 11.64
N SER A 77 14.84 3.22 12.62
CA SER A 77 16.26 3.57 12.42
C SER A 77 17.10 2.45 11.80
N GLU A 78 16.63 1.21 11.85
CA GLU A 78 17.30 0.02 11.28
C GLU A 78 16.80 -0.27 9.85
N LEU A 79 15.87 0.54 9.34
CA LEU A 79 15.30 0.41 8.01
C LEU A 79 15.96 1.43 7.08
N ILE A 80 16.68 0.96 6.08
CA ILE A 80 17.39 1.83 5.13
C ILE A 80 16.66 1.81 3.78
N PRO A 81 16.20 2.95 3.26
CA PRO A 81 15.69 3.04 1.91
C PRO A 81 16.84 2.95 0.89
N CYS A 82 16.62 2.20 -0.18
CA CYS A 82 17.52 1.94 -1.31
C CYS A 82 16.85 2.39 -2.62
#